data_AF-A0A4Y8C6M1-F1
#
_entry.id   AF-A0A4Y8C6M1-F1
#
_cell.length_a   1.000
_cell.length_b   1.000
_cell.length_c   1.000
_cell.angle_alpha   90.00
_cell.angle_beta   90.00
_cell.angle_gamma   90.00
#
_symmetry.space_group_name_H-M   'P 1'
#
loop_
_entity.id
_entity.type
_entity.pdbx_description
1 polymer ?
#
loop_
_entity_poly.entity_id
_entity_poly.type
_entity_poly.pdbx_seq_one_letter_code
_entity_poly.pdbx_strand_id
1 'polypeptide(L)'
;GLGELIIPENEPGSSIMPGKVNPTQCEAVTMVAVQVMGNDAAIGFAASQGNFELNVFKPVIIYNFLQSLDLLADSMHSFNIHCAVGIEPNRAKIDHNLHNSLMLVT
;
A
#
# COMPACT_ATOMS: atom_id res chain seq x y z
N GLY A 1 10.93 -17.26 -2.40
CA GLY A 1 10.66 -16.07 -3.23
C GLY A 1 11.96 -15.33 -3.48
N LEU A 2 11.90 -14.04 -3.82
CA LEU A 2 13.09 -13.20 -4.04
C LEU A 2 13.96 -13.10 -2.76
N GLY A 3 13.33 -12.78 -1.62
CA GLY A 3 13.95 -12.85 -0.29
C GLY A 3 15.07 -11.82 -0.04
N GLU A 4 15.12 -10.75 -0.82
CA GLU A 4 16.16 -9.73 -0.76
C GLU A 4 15.94 -8.70 0.34
N LEU A 5 14.69 -8.52 0.76
CA LEU A 5 14.30 -7.64 1.85
C LEU A 5 13.75 -8.47 3.00
N ILE A 6 14.14 -8.09 4.21
CA ILE A 6 13.60 -8.57 5.47
C ILE A 6 12.68 -7.45 5.97
N ILE A 7 11.44 -7.80 6.30
CA ILE A 7 10.44 -6.86 6.83
C ILE A 7 10.16 -7.18 8.30
N PRO A 8 9.74 -6.19 9.11
CA PRO A 8 9.39 -6.42 10.51
C PRO A 8 8.29 -7.46 10.70
N GLU A 9 8.46 -8.34 11.69
CA GLU A 9 7.44 -9.31 12.09
C GLU A 9 6.50 -8.68 13.12
N ASN A 10 5.39 -8.10 12.67
CA ASN A 10 4.43 -7.46 13.59
C ASN A 10 3.47 -8.45 14.25
N GLU A 11 3.17 -9.56 13.57
CA GLU A 11 2.19 -10.54 14.04
C GLU A 11 2.39 -11.93 13.41
N PRO A 12 1.96 -13.00 14.09
CA PRO A 12 2.13 -14.36 13.58
C PRO A 12 1.37 -14.55 12.27
N GLY A 13 2.08 -14.82 11.17
CA GLY A 13 1.46 -14.92 9.85
C GLY A 13 0.63 -16.19 9.61
N SER A 14 0.71 -17.18 10.49
CA SER A 14 -0.13 -18.38 10.49
C SER A 14 -0.10 -19.07 11.85
N SER A 15 -1.25 -19.57 12.29
CA SER A 15 -1.36 -20.39 13.51
C SER A 15 -0.73 -21.79 13.37
N ILE A 16 -0.49 -22.27 12.15
CA ILE A 16 0.03 -23.62 11.86
C ILE A 16 1.49 -23.60 11.38
N MET A 17 1.97 -22.48 10.82
CA MET A 17 3.32 -22.36 10.27
C MET A 17 4.18 -21.42 11.11
N PRO A 18 4.99 -21.95 12.06
CA PRO A 18 5.90 -21.14 12.87
C PRO A 18 6.91 -20.39 12.00
N GLY A 19 7.14 -19.11 12.30
CA GLY A 19 8.10 -18.26 11.57
C GLY A 19 7.62 -17.77 10.20
N LYS A 20 6.38 -18.05 9.80
CA LYS A 20 5.80 -17.41 8.62
C LYS A 20 5.37 -15.98 8.97
N VAL A 21 5.89 -15.03 8.21
CA VAL A 21 5.58 -13.59 8.33
C VAL A 21 4.92 -13.14 7.04
N ASN A 22 3.76 -12.50 7.14
CA ASN A 22 3.09 -11.88 6.00
C ASN A 22 3.33 -10.37 6.00
N PRO A 23 3.41 -9.71 4.84
CA PRO A 23 3.60 -8.27 4.73
C PRO A 23 2.27 -7.51 4.96
N THR A 24 1.65 -7.69 6.13
CA THR A 24 0.29 -7.20 6.44
C THR A 24 0.13 -5.69 6.25
N GLN A 25 1.19 -4.92 6.53
CA GLN A 25 1.19 -3.47 6.30
C GLN A 25 1.16 -3.11 4.81
N CYS A 26 1.87 -3.87 3.96
CA CYS A 26 1.79 -3.70 2.50
C CYS A 26 0.40 -4.08 1.97
N GLU A 27 -0.19 -5.15 2.52
CA GLU A 27 -1.55 -5.58 2.20
C GLU A 27 -2.56 -4.48 2.55
N ALA A 28 -2.44 -3.86 3.73
CA ALA A 28 -3.29 -2.74 4.14
C ALA A 28 -3.18 -1.52 3.19
N VAL A 29 -1.95 -1.10 2.85
CA VAL A 29 -1.72 0.03 1.93
C VAL A 29 -2.32 -0.23 0.54
N THR A 30 -2.18 -1.45 0.03
CA THR A 30 -2.74 -1.80 -1.29
C THR A 30 -4.27 -1.83 -1.29
N MET A 31 -4.90 -2.31 -0.20
CA MET A 31 -6.36 -2.19 -0.03
C MET A 31 -6.83 -0.73 0.02
N VAL A 32 -6.12 0.13 0.75
CA VAL A 32 -6.43 1.57 0.80
C VAL A 32 -6.28 2.23 -0.56
N ALA A 33 -5.22 1.91 -1.32
CA ALA A 33 -5.04 2.45 -2.67
C ALA A 33 -6.22 2.12 -3.59
N VAL A 34 -6.73 0.88 -3.53
CA VAL A 34 -7.93 0.48 -4.28
C VAL A 34 -9.17 1.29 -3.84
N GLN A 35 -9.37 1.49 -2.53
CA GLN A 35 -10.48 2.30 -2.03
C GLN A 35 -10.41 3.74 -2.52
N VAL A 36 -9.22 4.36 -2.51
CA VAL A 36 -9.01 5.73 -3.00
C VAL A 36 -9.31 5.85 -4.49
N MET A 37 -8.95 4.85 -5.30
CA MET A 37 -9.32 4.82 -6.73
C MET A 37 -10.84 4.77 -6.92
N GLY A 38 -11.56 4.00 -6.10
CA GLY A 38 -13.02 3.98 -6.11
C GLY A 38 -13.65 5.33 -5.73
N ASN A 39 -13.10 5.97 -4.70
CA ASN A 39 -13.52 7.29 -4.23
C ASN A 39 -13.29 8.36 -5.32
N ASP A 40 -12.16 8.32 -6.02
CA ASP A 40 -11.86 9.23 -7.13
C ASP A 40 -12.86 9.07 -8.29
N ALA A 41 -13.20 7.84 -8.66
CA ALA A 41 -14.22 7.58 -9.68
C ALA A 41 -15.59 8.16 -9.28
N ALA A 42 -15.99 8.01 -8.01
CA ALA A 42 -17.24 8.58 -7.50
C ALA A 42 -17.22 10.12 -7.51
N ILE A 43 -16.10 10.74 -7.12
CA ILE A 43 -15.88 12.19 -7.19
C ILE A 43 -15.96 12.68 -8.63
N GLY A 44 -15.25 12.02 -9.55
CA GLY A 44 -15.22 12.38 -10.96
C GLY A 44 -16.62 12.33 -11.59
N PHE A 45 -17.40 11.29 -11.29
CA PHE A 45 -18.79 11.23 -11.73
C PHE A 45 -19.62 12.35 -11.12
N ALA A 46 -19.60 12.55 -9.81
CA ALA A 46 -20.36 13.60 -9.13
C ALA A 46 -20.02 15.02 -9.63
N ALA A 47 -18.73 15.27 -9.94
CA ALA A 47 -18.27 16.55 -10.49
C ALA A 47 -18.87 16.82 -11.88
N SER A 48 -19.08 15.76 -12.69
CA SER A 48 -19.68 15.87 -14.03
C SER A 48 -21.19 16.19 -14.03
N GLN A 49 -21.88 16.01 -12.91
CA GLN A 49 -23.36 16.14 -12.80
C GLN A 49 -23.83 17.54 -12.36
N GLY A 50 -22.99 18.57 -12.50
CA GLY A 50 -23.40 19.95 -12.23
C GLY A 50 -24.49 20.41 -13.22
N ASN A 51 -25.49 21.14 -12.74
CA ASN A 51 -26.56 21.66 -13.58
C ASN A 51 -26.62 23.19 -13.49
N PHE A 52 -26.34 23.85 -14.61
CA PHE A 52 -26.27 25.32 -14.73
C PHE A 52 -25.40 25.98 -13.64
N GLU A 53 -25.99 26.81 -12.78
CA GLU A 53 -25.27 27.67 -11.84
C GLU A 53 -24.67 26.91 -10.64
N LEU A 54 -25.10 25.67 -10.37
CA LEU A 54 -24.69 24.96 -9.16
C LEU A 54 -24.57 23.45 -9.32
N ASN A 55 -23.45 22.90 -8.85
CA ASN A 55 -23.33 21.46 -8.58
C ASN A 55 -23.84 21.17 -7.16
N VAL A 56 -24.89 20.35 -7.05
CA VAL A 56 -25.54 19.94 -5.79
C VAL A 56 -24.98 18.64 -5.17
N PHE A 57 -24.04 17.98 -5.85
CA PHE A 57 -23.38 16.75 -5.38
C PHE A 57 -22.20 17.03 -4.43
N LYS A 58 -22.06 18.26 -3.91
CA LYS A 58 -20.97 18.66 -3.00
C LYS A 58 -20.82 17.73 -1.79
N PRO A 59 -21.90 17.25 -1.12
CA PRO A 59 -21.74 16.36 0.03
C PRO A 59 -21.03 15.04 -0.28
N VAL A 60 -21.35 14.39 -1.42
CA VAL A 60 -20.68 13.14 -1.81
C VAL A 60 -19.24 13.38 -2.25
N ILE A 61 -18.96 14.52 -2.90
CA ILE A 61 -17.59 14.90 -3.29
C ILE A 61 -16.72 15.08 -2.04
N ILE A 62 -17.15 15.92 -1.09
CA ILE A 62 -16.33 16.23 0.09
C ILE A 62 -16.17 15.01 1.01
N TYR A 63 -17.20 14.18 1.14
CA TYR A 63 -17.12 12.94 1.92
C TYR A 63 -16.06 11.99 1.39
N ASN A 64 -16.10 11.67 0.08
CA ASN A 64 -15.12 10.77 -0.53
C ASN A 64 -13.70 11.35 -0.50
N PHE A 65 -13.57 12.67 -0.67
CA PHE A 65 -12.28 13.34 -0.59
C PHE A 65 -11.67 13.23 0.82
N LEU A 66 -12.43 13.57 1.86
CA LEU A 66 -11.97 13.49 3.25
C LEU A 66 -11.67 12.04 3.67
N GLN A 67 -12.53 11.09 3.30
CA GLN A 67 -12.27 9.68 3.58
C GLN A 67 -10.96 9.19 2.92
N SER A 68 -10.70 9.59 1.67
CA SER A 68 -9.44 9.25 1.00
C SER A 68 -8.23 9.84 1.73
N LEU A 69 -8.32 11.09 2.21
CA LEU A 69 -7.24 11.71 2.99
C LEU A 69 -6.97 10.96 4.29
N ASP A 70 -8.00 10.65 5.05
CA ASP A 70 -7.86 9.96 6.35
C ASP A 70 -7.26 8.56 6.15
N LEU A 71 -7.78 7.77 5.20
CA LEU A 71 -7.26 6.43 4.91
C LEU A 71 -5.81 6.46 4.42
N LEU A 72 -5.44 7.41 3.57
CA LEU A 72 -4.07 7.57 3.11
C LEU A 72 -3.15 7.98 4.25
N ALA A 73 -3.53 8.97 5.05
CA ALA A 73 -2.72 9.45 6.16
C ALA A 73 -2.45 8.32 7.17
N ASP A 74 -3.50 7.62 7.59
CA ASP A 74 -3.40 6.53 8.56
C ASP A 74 -2.59 5.35 8.02
N SER A 75 -2.84 4.94 6.77
CA SER A 75 -2.10 3.81 6.17
C SER A 75 -0.63 4.13 5.91
N MET A 76 -0.30 5.34 5.44
CA MET A 76 1.09 5.77 5.27
C MET A 76 1.82 5.85 6.62
N HIS A 77 1.16 6.35 7.65
CA HIS A 77 1.72 6.43 9.00
C HIS A 77 1.97 5.03 9.58
N SER A 78 0.96 4.15 9.51
CA SER A 78 1.05 2.75 9.96
C SER A 78 2.14 1.99 9.20
N PHE A 79 2.18 2.10 7.87
CA PHE A 79 3.20 1.46 7.04
C PHE A 79 4.60 1.95 7.38
N ASN A 80 4.77 3.26 7.61
CA ASN A 80 6.07 3.79 7.99
C ASN A 80 6.55 3.19 9.32
N ILE A 81 5.72 3.25 10.36
CA ILE A 81 6.07 2.79 11.71
C ILE A 81 6.28 1.27 11.76
N HIS A 82 5.40 0.50 11.13
CA HIS A 82 5.33 -0.94 11.29
C HIS A 82 6.00 -1.72 10.15
N CYS A 83 6.49 -1.06 9.10
CA CYS A 83 7.16 -1.75 8.00
C CYS A 83 8.38 -0.97 7.52
N ALA A 84 8.18 0.21 6.93
CA ALA A 84 9.19 0.89 6.12
C ALA A 84 10.49 1.17 6.88
N VAL A 85 10.41 1.69 8.10
CA VAL A 85 11.59 2.05 8.90
C VAL A 85 12.40 0.83 9.37
N GLY A 86 11.79 -0.35 9.40
CA GLY A 86 12.42 -1.59 9.84
C GLY A 86 12.82 -2.52 8.71
N ILE A 87 12.75 -2.07 7.45
CA ILE A 87 13.20 -2.88 6.31
C ILE A 87 14.72 -3.02 6.37
N GLU A 88 15.21 -4.25 6.32
CA GLU A 88 16.63 -4.57 6.23
C GLU A 88 16.98 -5.35 4.96
N PRO A 89 18.15 -5.09 4.35
CA PRO A 89 18.60 -5.87 3.20
C PRO A 89 19.17 -7.22 3.63
N ASN A 90 18.70 -8.30 3.00
CA ASN A 90 19.35 -9.60 3.10
C ASN A 90 20.55 -9.66 2.16
N ARG A 91 21.69 -9.10 2.62
CA ARG A 91 22.91 -8.97 1.81
C ARG A 91 23.40 -10.29 1.23
N ALA A 92 23.31 -11.39 2.00
CA ALA A 92 23.72 -12.71 1.52
C ALA A 92 22.83 -13.19 0.36
N LYS A 93 21.51 -12.97 0.45
CA LYS A 93 20.58 -13.35 -0.62
C LYS A 93 20.73 -12.45 -1.86
N ILE A 94 20.92 -11.15 -1.65
CA ILE A 94 21.20 -10.18 -2.72
C ILE A 94 22.47 -10.56 -3.48
N ASP A 95 23.57 -10.81 -2.76
CA ASP A 95 24.86 -11.19 -3.35
C ASP A 95 24.76 -12.51 -4.12
N HIS A 96 24.07 -13.50 -3.55
CA HIS A 96 23.79 -14.75 -4.22
C HIS A 96 22.96 -14.55 -5.50
N ASN A 97 21.91 -13.73 -5.48
CA ASN A 97 21.09 -13.47 -6.66
C ASN A 97 21.89 -12.74 -7.75
N LEU A 98 22.72 -11.78 -7.36
CA LEU A 98 23.61 -11.04 -8.27
C LEU A 98 24.58 -11.99 -8.99
N HIS A 99 25.33 -12.81 -8.25
CA HIS A 99 26.35 -13.71 -8.80
C HIS A 99 25.79 -14.86 -9.65
N ASN A 100 24.49 -15.17 -9.50
CA ASN A 100 23.80 -16.14 -10.34
C ASN A 100 23.10 -15.52 -11.55
N SER A 101 23.23 -14.21 -11.77
CA SER A 101 22.69 -13.57 -12.96
C SER A 101 23.58 -13.83 -14.19
N LEU A 102 22.99 -14.38 -15.24
CA LEU A 102 23.65 -14.54 -16.55
C LEU A 102 23.98 -13.20 -17.21
N MET A 103 23.37 -12.10 -16.75
CA MET A 103 23.60 -10.76 -17.27
C MET A 103 24.87 -10.11 -16.71
N LEU A 104 25.62 -10.76 -15.81
CA LEU A 104 26.92 -10.24 -15.34
C LEU A 104 27.99 -10.17 -16.44
N VAL A 105 27.73 -10.77 -17.60
CA VAL A 105 28.64 -10.77 -18.76
C VAL A 105 28.61 -9.46 -19.54
N THR A 106 27.57 -8.63 -19.38
CA THR A 106 27.39 -7.32 -20.04
C THR A 106 27.72 -6.19 -19.08
#